data_AF-A0AAU7L896-F1
#
_entry.id   AF-A0AAU7L896-F1
#
_cell.length_a   1.000
_cell.length_b   1.000
_cell.length_c   1.000
_cell.angle_alpha   90.00
_cell.angle_beta   90.00
_cell.angle_gamma   90.00
#
_symmetry.space_group_name_H-M   'P 1'
#
loop_
_entity.id
_entity.type
_entity.pdbx_description
1 polymer ?
#
loop_
_entity_poly.entity_id
_entity_poly.type
_entity_poly.pdbx_seq_one_letter_code
_entity_poly.pdbx_strand_id
1 'polypeptide(L)'
;MVSNAALALAALAAPAGMLACLAAARRRGREITAGLPLPWLAALTLASVGGVLALAWQRAQGVPGLLGSRLGHLALAVAALLLLTALAAAWLHSRMPAPAARTASRRAGAMVLGALASLAALLALAIAWQPEEALAIAHWPFAWRYDPDLPVGTHTWRRLGLAAGLTAVGLGLLVGALFARRGRLVWLTAAAGLLASASWPAPRMLLTEATATSYQRSPLLFSDRNLLQGAQLYQRHCAGCHGERADGRGPLAAGLPAWPSVLGPALFDNRLEGELHWRLAREGARHGSGAYGGDARNGEGISNSAPAGGRQSGGRAAGAPPVSGSSETLTADDSWRVLDYLRVHAYGVGGGAGMPAIPAPVVVLTCRDGRAATLSGLRGLPVRVVAAAPGAPREPQDPRLLTVALTRGGPPPEDADCVAPDDTAWRAYALAAGLPPQALAGAQFMVDRRGWLRARRLPGAAPAWTSADNVCGPGGRMENTSAQGLGALLLAMDRSPIDIPDTRRGP
;
A
#
# COMPACT_ATOMS: atom_id res chain seq x y z
N MET A 1 17.76 -9.50 -10.08
CA MET A 1 17.00 -9.34 -8.83
C MET A 1 17.99 -9.44 -7.68
N VAL A 2 18.26 -8.36 -6.96
CA VAL A 2 19.15 -8.41 -5.78
C VAL A 2 18.28 -8.85 -4.61
N SER A 3 18.57 -9.99 -4.00
CA SER A 3 17.82 -10.48 -2.84
C SER A 3 17.96 -9.49 -1.67
N ASN A 4 16.93 -9.35 -0.83
CA ASN A 4 16.99 -8.55 0.41
C ASN A 4 18.19 -8.95 1.28
N ALA A 5 18.58 -10.23 1.24
CA ALA A 5 19.78 -10.74 1.88
C ALA A 5 21.07 -10.18 1.27
N ALA A 6 21.13 -9.97 -0.05
CA ALA A 6 22.30 -9.41 -0.73
C ALA A 6 22.48 -7.90 -0.46
N LEU A 7 21.38 -7.14 -0.32
CA LEU A 7 21.42 -5.74 0.11
C LEU A 7 21.82 -5.61 1.59
N ALA A 8 21.32 -6.48 2.46
CA ALA A 8 21.72 -6.54 3.86
C ALA A 8 23.20 -6.97 4.03
N LEU A 9 23.67 -7.93 3.23
CA LEU A 9 25.08 -8.35 3.19
C LEU A 9 26.00 -7.24 2.67
N ALA A 10 25.56 -6.47 1.67
CA ALA A 10 26.30 -5.29 1.20
C ALA A 10 26.41 -4.20 2.28
N ALA A 11 25.36 -4.01 3.09
CA ALA A 11 25.38 -3.10 4.23
C ALA A 11 26.30 -3.59 5.38
N LEU A 12 26.50 -4.92 5.51
CA LEU A 12 27.36 -5.55 6.51
C LEU A 12 28.83 -5.70 6.07
N ALA A 13 29.12 -5.70 4.76
CA ALA A 13 30.47 -5.84 4.23
C ALA A 13 31.39 -4.66 4.64
N ALA A 14 30.83 -3.44 4.70
CA ALA A 14 31.55 -2.23 5.11
C ALA A 14 32.04 -2.28 6.59
N PRO A 15 31.19 -2.54 7.59
CA PRO A 15 31.63 -2.63 8.99
C PRO A 15 32.52 -3.85 9.27
N ALA A 16 32.28 -5.00 8.61
CA ALA A 16 33.14 -6.18 8.74
C ALA A 16 34.57 -5.93 8.20
N GLY A 17 34.68 -5.25 7.05
CA GLY A 17 35.97 -4.81 6.51
C GLY A 17 36.68 -3.82 7.43
N MET A 18 35.93 -2.87 8.02
CA MET A 18 36.47 -1.89 8.96
C MET A 18 36.96 -2.53 10.28
N LEU A 19 36.21 -3.48 10.85
CA LEU A 19 36.60 -4.23 12.04
C LEU A 19 37.80 -5.15 11.77
N ALA A 20 37.86 -5.80 10.60
CA ALA A 20 39.00 -6.62 10.18
C ALA A 20 40.28 -5.78 10.01
N CYS A 21 40.18 -4.59 9.42
CA CYS A 21 41.29 -3.64 9.32
C CYS A 21 41.77 -3.14 10.69
N LEU A 22 40.85 -2.84 11.62
CA LEU A 22 41.17 -2.43 12.99
C LEU A 22 41.84 -3.57 13.79
N ALA A 23 41.36 -4.81 13.63
CA ALA A 23 41.95 -5.99 14.27
C ALA A 23 43.33 -6.36 13.68
N ALA A 24 43.52 -6.17 12.36
CA ALA A 24 44.81 -6.36 11.70
C ALA A 24 45.83 -5.28 12.08
N ALA A 25 45.39 -4.03 12.27
CA ALA A 25 46.23 -2.92 12.71
C ALA A 25 46.70 -3.10 14.17
N ARG A 26 45.81 -3.56 15.07
CA ARG A 26 46.17 -3.90 16.46
C ARG A 26 47.22 -5.00 16.57
N ARG A 27 47.15 -6.03 15.72
CA ARG A 27 48.08 -7.17 15.75
C ARG A 27 49.51 -6.85 15.30
N ARG A 28 49.72 -5.77 14.54
CA ARG A 28 51.04 -5.43 13.97
C ARG A 28 51.86 -4.40 14.77
N GLY A 29 51.38 -3.94 15.93
CA GLY A 29 52.12 -2.98 16.78
C GLY A 29 52.48 -1.64 16.09
N ARG A 30 51.97 -1.38 14.89
CA ARG A 30 52.15 -0.13 14.17
C ARG A 30 51.18 0.89 14.76
N GLU A 31 51.68 2.08 15.09
CA GLU A 31 50.80 3.23 15.27
C GLU A 31 49.85 3.30 14.08
N ILE A 32 48.56 3.37 14.36
CA ILE A 32 47.48 3.39 13.37
C ILE A 32 47.66 4.67 12.53
N THR A 33 48.46 4.60 11.47
CA THR A 33 48.67 5.65 10.46
C THR A 33 48.12 5.20 9.11
N ALA A 34 47.93 3.89 8.89
CA ALA A 34 47.19 3.32 7.77
C ALA A 34 45.70 3.12 8.10
N GLY A 35 45.05 4.14 8.68
CA GLY A 35 43.59 4.20 8.70
C GLY A 35 43.07 4.48 7.29
N LEU A 36 41.89 3.96 6.93
CA LEU A 36 41.22 4.36 5.68
C LEU A 36 41.21 5.89 5.57
N PRO A 37 41.53 6.46 4.40
CA PRO A 37 41.51 7.91 4.24
C PRO A 37 40.13 8.47 4.63
N LEU A 38 40.09 9.62 5.28
CA LEU A 38 38.85 10.33 5.63
C LEU A 38 37.80 10.36 4.47
N PRO A 39 38.16 10.56 3.18
CA PRO A 39 37.18 10.50 2.09
C PRO A 39 36.57 9.11 1.88
N TRP A 40 37.31 8.02 2.15
CA TRP A 40 36.76 6.67 2.08
C TRP A 40 35.77 6.40 3.22
N LEU A 41 36.05 6.89 4.44
CA LEU A 41 35.11 6.80 5.55
C LEU A 41 33.83 7.59 5.29
N ALA A 42 33.95 8.79 4.72
CA ALA A 42 32.80 9.59 4.29
C ALA A 42 32.00 8.85 3.19
N ALA A 43 32.68 8.28 2.20
CA ALA A 43 32.03 7.47 1.15
C ALA A 43 31.29 6.26 1.73
N LEU A 44 31.89 5.55 2.69
CA LEU A 44 31.24 4.44 3.39
C LEU A 44 30.00 4.90 4.17
N THR A 45 30.08 6.02 4.89
CA THR A 45 28.90 6.56 5.61
C THR A 45 27.77 6.95 4.65
N LEU A 46 28.09 7.56 3.51
CA LEU A 46 27.10 7.89 2.47
C LEU A 46 26.51 6.64 1.83
N ALA A 47 27.33 5.61 1.58
CA ALA A 47 26.86 4.33 1.07
C ALA A 47 25.94 3.62 2.08
N SER A 48 26.26 3.67 3.38
CA SER A 48 25.40 3.14 4.45
C SER A 48 24.07 3.91 4.56
N VAL A 49 24.10 5.24 4.49
CA VAL A 49 22.88 6.08 4.47
C VAL A 49 22.02 5.73 3.25
N GLY A 50 22.64 5.68 2.06
CA GLY A 50 21.96 5.29 0.83
C GLY A 50 21.37 3.88 0.92
N GLY A 51 22.10 2.93 1.51
CA GLY A 51 21.64 1.57 1.76
C GLY A 51 20.44 1.49 2.71
N VAL A 52 20.47 2.21 3.84
CA VAL A 52 19.34 2.29 4.78
C VAL A 52 18.12 2.90 4.11
N LEU A 53 18.27 4.02 3.40
CA LEU A 53 17.16 4.69 2.73
C LEU A 53 16.60 3.86 1.57
N ALA A 54 17.45 3.20 0.79
CA ALA A 54 17.02 2.33 -0.29
C ALA A 54 16.28 1.10 0.24
N LEU A 55 16.78 0.48 1.32
CA LEU A 55 16.11 -0.62 1.97
C LEU A 55 14.78 -0.19 2.58
N ALA A 56 14.77 0.94 3.31
CA ALA A 56 13.55 1.49 3.90
C ALA A 56 12.53 1.89 2.82
N TRP A 57 12.96 2.47 1.69
CA TRP A 57 12.10 2.73 0.53
C TRP A 57 11.46 1.44 0.00
N GLN A 58 12.26 0.39 -0.17
CA GLN A 58 11.80 -0.90 -0.68
C GLN A 58 10.87 -1.63 0.29
N ARG A 59 11.09 -1.50 1.60
CA ARG A 59 10.32 -2.20 2.65
C ARG A 59 9.09 -1.41 3.09
N ALA A 60 9.22 -0.10 3.23
CA ALA A 60 8.16 0.81 3.67
C ALA A 60 7.45 1.46 2.48
N GLN A 61 7.19 0.69 1.43
CA GLN A 61 6.14 1.07 0.49
C GLN A 61 6.38 2.38 -0.29
N GLY A 62 7.65 2.72 -0.57
CA GLY A 62 8.02 3.96 -1.24
C GLY A 62 7.88 5.21 -0.36
N VAL A 63 7.51 6.35 -0.96
CA VAL A 63 7.31 7.63 -0.25
C VAL A 63 6.24 7.50 0.85
N PRO A 64 5.06 6.89 0.60
CA PRO A 64 4.01 6.79 1.60
C PRO A 64 4.43 6.15 2.92
N GLY A 65 5.11 5.01 2.89
CA GLY A 65 5.54 4.37 4.14
C GLY A 65 6.84 4.94 4.71
N LEU A 66 7.73 5.55 3.92
CA LEU A 66 8.84 6.32 4.50
C LEU A 66 8.35 7.50 5.34
N LEU A 67 7.33 8.21 4.86
CA LEU A 67 6.79 9.39 5.54
C LEU A 67 5.64 9.09 6.50
N GLY A 68 5.02 7.91 6.41
CA GLY A 68 3.83 7.58 7.19
C GLY A 68 3.92 6.34 8.07
N SER A 69 5.08 5.66 8.10
CA SER A 69 5.34 4.56 9.04
C SER A 69 6.35 4.97 10.11
N ARG A 70 6.24 4.37 11.31
CA ARG A 70 7.20 4.58 12.40
C ARG A 70 8.62 4.18 11.99
N LEU A 71 8.74 3.10 11.21
CA LEU A 71 10.03 2.61 10.73
C LEU A 71 10.65 3.56 9.70
N GLY A 72 9.83 4.14 8.81
CA GLY A 72 10.25 5.16 7.86
C GLY A 72 10.80 6.41 8.56
N HIS A 73 10.08 6.90 9.58
CA HIS A 73 10.56 8.01 10.41
C HIS A 73 11.88 7.70 11.10
N LEU A 74 12.05 6.49 11.64
CA LEU A 74 13.31 6.06 12.26
C LEU A 74 14.46 6.03 11.23
N ALA A 75 14.22 5.48 10.03
CA ALA A 75 15.20 5.44 8.96
C ALA A 75 15.62 6.86 8.52
N LEU A 76 14.65 7.78 8.37
CA LEU A 76 14.91 9.18 8.02
C LEU A 76 15.67 9.92 9.13
N ALA A 77 15.30 9.72 10.40
CA ALA A 77 15.99 10.32 11.54
C ALA A 77 17.45 9.86 11.62
N VAL A 78 17.70 8.56 11.41
CA VAL A 78 19.07 8.02 11.40
C VAL A 78 19.84 8.53 10.19
N ALA A 79 19.26 8.55 8.99
CA ALA A 79 19.90 9.14 7.81
C ALA A 79 20.29 10.60 8.04
N ALA A 80 19.39 11.40 8.64
CA ALA A 80 19.67 12.80 8.98
C ALA A 80 20.80 12.93 10.00
N LEU A 81 20.80 12.13 11.07
CA LEU A 81 21.85 12.12 12.09
C LEU A 81 23.22 11.78 11.48
N LEU A 82 23.28 10.76 10.62
CA LEU A 82 24.51 10.34 9.92
C LEU A 82 25.06 11.45 9.01
N LEU A 83 24.18 12.12 8.25
CA LEU A 83 24.58 13.22 7.37
C LEU A 83 25.08 14.44 8.16
N LEU A 84 24.37 14.81 9.24
CA LEU A 84 24.75 15.96 10.09
C LEU A 84 26.07 15.73 10.81
N THR A 85 26.28 14.54 11.36
CA THR A 85 27.53 14.18 12.04
C THR A 85 28.72 14.11 11.07
N ALA A 86 28.53 13.57 9.85
CA ALA A 86 29.54 13.59 8.81
C ALA A 86 29.90 15.03 8.37
N LEU A 87 28.89 15.88 8.20
CA LEU A 87 29.08 17.29 7.87
C LEU A 87 29.82 18.03 8.98
N ALA A 88 29.45 17.83 10.25
CA ALA A 88 30.11 18.43 11.40
C ALA A 88 31.58 17.98 11.50
N ALA A 89 31.85 16.67 11.38
CA ALA A 89 33.21 16.14 11.41
C ALA A 89 34.09 16.73 10.29
N ALA A 90 33.56 16.82 9.07
CA ALA A 90 34.24 17.46 7.95
C ALA A 90 34.52 18.94 8.21
N TRP A 91 33.53 19.67 8.74
CA TRP A 91 33.64 21.09 9.05
C TRP A 91 34.70 21.35 10.13
N LEU A 92 34.67 20.62 11.24
CA LEU A 92 35.68 20.67 12.30
C LEU A 92 37.08 20.37 11.75
N HIS A 93 37.23 19.33 10.92
CA HIS A 93 38.50 19.00 10.28
C HIS A 93 39.05 20.17 9.43
N SER A 94 38.16 20.86 8.70
CA SER A 94 38.52 22.00 7.85
C SER A 94 38.99 23.24 8.63
N ARG A 95 38.71 23.34 9.94
CA ARG A 95 39.03 24.52 10.77
C ARG A 95 40.31 24.36 11.60
N MET A 96 40.89 23.17 11.67
CA MET A 96 42.01 22.94 12.57
C MET A 96 43.36 23.42 12.01
N PRO A 97 44.13 24.22 12.80
CA PRO A 97 45.36 24.86 12.33
C PRO A 97 46.61 23.95 12.37
N ALA A 98 46.71 23.01 13.31
CA ALA A 98 47.95 22.24 13.54
C ALA A 98 47.94 20.81 12.95
N PRO A 99 49.04 20.30 12.36
CA PRO A 99 49.15 18.93 11.85
C PRO A 99 48.98 17.84 12.93
N ALA A 100 49.46 18.04 14.16
CA ALA A 100 49.32 17.08 15.26
C ALA A 100 47.87 17.00 15.80
N ALA A 101 47.15 18.12 15.85
CA ALA A 101 45.71 18.10 16.15
C ALA A 101 44.93 17.36 15.06
N ARG A 102 45.32 17.52 13.79
CA ARG A 102 44.69 16.85 12.63
C ARG A 102 44.80 15.32 12.70
N THR A 103 45.86 14.72 13.24
CA THR A 103 45.96 13.26 13.39
C THR A 103 45.07 12.70 14.51
N ALA A 104 45.03 13.36 15.67
CA ALA A 104 44.14 12.97 16.78
C ALA A 104 42.65 13.09 16.41
N SER A 105 42.24 14.22 15.81
CA SER A 105 40.86 14.40 15.31
C SER A 105 40.47 13.43 14.19
N ARG A 106 41.42 13.04 13.32
CA ARG A 106 41.17 12.03 12.29
C ARG A 106 40.85 10.68 12.91
N ARG A 107 41.55 10.29 13.98
CA ARG A 107 41.25 9.06 14.73
C ARG A 107 39.88 9.14 15.42
N ALA A 108 39.58 10.24 16.11
CA ALA A 108 38.27 10.45 16.74
C ALA A 108 37.11 10.48 15.73
N GLY A 109 37.26 11.23 14.64
CA GLY A 109 36.26 11.32 13.57
C GLY A 109 36.06 9.97 12.86
N ALA A 110 37.12 9.21 12.62
CA ALA A 110 37.01 7.87 12.05
C ALA A 110 36.29 6.89 12.98
N MET A 111 36.51 6.98 14.30
CA MET A 111 35.78 6.17 15.28
C MET A 111 34.29 6.52 15.33
N VAL A 112 33.95 7.81 15.35
CA VAL A 112 32.55 8.27 15.35
C VAL A 112 31.83 7.86 14.06
N LEU A 113 32.43 8.10 12.90
CA LEU A 113 31.85 7.70 11.60
C LEU A 113 31.70 6.18 11.49
N GLY A 114 32.67 5.41 12.01
CA GLY A 114 32.60 3.95 12.04
C GLY A 114 31.52 3.39 12.96
N ALA A 115 31.36 3.97 14.15
CA ALA A 115 30.31 3.59 15.09
C ALA A 115 28.92 3.89 14.51
N LEU A 116 28.78 5.05 13.88
CA LEU A 116 27.58 5.50 13.20
C LEU A 116 27.22 4.63 11.98
N ALA A 117 28.20 4.29 11.14
CA ALA A 117 27.99 3.36 10.02
C ALA A 117 27.59 1.96 10.52
N SER A 118 28.19 1.49 11.62
CA SER A 118 27.80 0.23 12.26
C SER A 118 26.37 0.28 12.80
N LEU A 119 25.97 1.39 13.45
CA LEU A 119 24.59 1.60 13.91
C LEU A 119 23.60 1.64 12.74
N ALA A 120 23.97 2.29 11.63
CA ALA A 120 23.17 2.33 10.41
C ALA A 120 22.98 0.91 9.82
N ALA A 121 24.04 0.10 9.77
CA ALA A 121 23.98 -1.27 9.31
C ALA A 121 23.13 -2.16 10.23
N LEU A 122 23.24 -2.00 11.55
CA LEU A 122 22.38 -2.69 12.52
C LEU A 122 20.91 -2.30 12.35
N LEU A 123 20.62 -1.02 12.09
CA LEU A 123 19.27 -0.56 11.81
C LEU A 123 18.75 -1.12 10.49
N ALA A 124 19.55 -1.12 9.43
CA ALA A 124 19.19 -1.73 8.16
C ALA A 124 18.85 -3.21 8.33
N LEU A 125 19.66 -3.93 9.12
CA LEU A 125 19.38 -5.31 9.46
C LEU A 125 18.07 -5.41 10.25
N ALA A 126 17.87 -4.61 11.29
CA ALA A 126 16.63 -4.61 12.06
C ALA A 126 15.38 -4.35 11.19
N ILE A 127 15.46 -3.44 10.22
CA ILE A 127 14.42 -3.14 9.21
C ILE A 127 14.17 -4.35 8.30
N ALA A 128 15.22 -5.04 7.85
CA ALA A 128 15.11 -6.18 6.97
C ALA A 128 14.31 -7.34 7.59
N TRP A 129 14.38 -7.49 8.91
CA TRP A 129 13.72 -8.57 9.67
C TRP A 129 12.36 -8.18 10.28
N GLN A 130 11.86 -6.95 10.08
CA GLN A 130 10.53 -6.58 10.56
C GLN A 130 9.40 -7.29 9.76
N PRO A 131 8.30 -7.70 10.42
CA PRO A 131 7.10 -8.16 9.71
C PRO A 131 6.46 -7.02 8.92
N GLU A 132 5.73 -7.35 7.85
CA GLU A 132 5.00 -6.35 7.02
C GLU A 132 4.03 -5.49 7.84
N GLU A 133 3.47 -6.05 8.92
CA GLU A 133 2.59 -5.33 9.86
C GLU A 133 3.29 -4.17 10.56
N ALA A 134 4.58 -4.31 10.87
CA ALA A 134 5.39 -3.23 11.45
C ALA A 134 5.78 -2.15 10.42
N LEU A 135 5.60 -2.45 9.13
CA LEU A 135 5.84 -1.58 7.98
C LEU A 135 4.55 -0.91 7.45
N ALA A 136 3.39 -1.31 7.98
CA ALA A 136 2.10 -0.75 7.59
C ALA A 136 2.08 0.77 7.88
N ILE A 137 1.54 1.52 6.91
CA ILE A 137 1.41 2.97 7.00
C ILE A 137 0.45 3.28 8.13
N ALA A 138 0.95 3.91 9.20
CA ALA A 138 0.14 4.23 10.38
C ALA A 138 -0.65 5.52 10.16
N HIS A 139 -0.02 6.55 9.59
CA HIS A 139 -0.68 7.81 9.28
C HIS A 139 0.04 8.55 8.16
N TRP A 140 -0.68 9.12 7.21
CA TRP A 140 -0.12 10.08 6.28
C TRP A 140 -0.12 11.49 6.92
N PRO A 141 1.05 12.14 7.11
CA PRO A 141 1.14 13.36 7.92
C PRO A 141 0.79 14.65 7.16
N PHE A 142 0.53 14.60 5.85
CA PHE A 142 0.30 15.77 5.01
C PHE A 142 -1.14 15.83 4.51
N ALA A 143 -1.67 17.04 4.30
CA ALA A 143 -2.98 17.25 3.70
C ALA A 143 -3.02 17.02 2.18
N TRP A 144 -1.86 16.74 1.56
CA TRP A 144 -1.70 16.60 0.12
C TRP A 144 -0.97 15.29 -0.20
N ARG A 145 -1.29 14.69 -1.35
CA ARG A 145 -0.61 13.52 -1.88
C ARG A 145 -0.40 13.63 -3.39
N TYR A 146 0.61 12.94 -3.90
CA TYR A 146 0.75 12.75 -5.33
C TYR A 146 -0.30 11.75 -5.82
N ASP A 147 -0.89 12.06 -6.97
CA ASP A 147 -1.78 11.15 -7.69
C ASP A 147 -1.27 11.08 -9.14
N PRO A 148 -0.88 9.89 -9.60
CA PRO A 148 -0.37 9.72 -10.96
C PRO A 148 -1.36 9.98 -12.07
N ASP A 149 -2.65 9.82 -11.77
CA ASP A 149 -3.71 9.99 -12.74
C ASP A 149 -4.08 11.48 -12.89
N LEU A 150 -3.41 12.36 -12.12
CA LEU A 150 -3.48 13.80 -12.33
C LEU A 150 -2.90 14.16 -13.71
N PRO A 151 -3.66 14.87 -14.56
CA PRO A 151 -3.17 15.35 -15.84
C PRO A 151 -2.19 16.51 -15.64
N VAL A 152 -0.93 16.21 -15.33
CA VAL A 152 0.13 17.20 -15.14
C VAL A 152 0.79 17.51 -16.48
N GLY A 153 0.68 18.77 -16.93
CA GLY A 153 1.30 19.23 -18.17
C GLY A 153 2.83 19.15 -18.15
N THR A 154 3.44 18.88 -19.32
CA THR A 154 4.91 18.80 -19.50
C THR A 154 5.62 20.08 -19.08
N HIS A 155 4.99 21.23 -19.25
CA HIS A 155 5.50 22.52 -18.79
C HIS A 155 5.67 22.57 -17.26
N THR A 156 4.70 22.05 -16.51
CA THR A 156 4.74 21.97 -15.05
C THR A 156 5.88 21.07 -14.58
N TRP A 157 6.07 19.92 -15.23
CA TRP A 157 7.20 19.02 -14.96
C TRP A 157 8.56 19.68 -15.22
N ARG A 158 8.71 20.38 -16.34
CA ARG A 158 9.95 21.13 -16.66
C ARG A 158 10.22 22.21 -15.61
N ARG A 159 9.20 22.98 -15.21
CA ARG A 159 9.32 24.00 -14.16
C ARG A 159 9.71 23.39 -12.82
N LEU A 160 9.10 22.26 -12.44
CA LEU A 160 9.46 21.52 -11.23
C LEU A 160 10.92 21.07 -11.28
N GLY A 161 11.37 20.48 -12.39
CA GLY A 161 12.75 20.04 -12.58
C GLY A 161 13.77 21.19 -12.46
N LEU A 162 13.48 22.35 -13.07
CA LEU A 162 14.33 23.53 -12.96
C LEU A 162 14.38 24.07 -11.52
N ALA A 163 13.22 24.19 -10.85
CA ALA A 163 13.16 24.65 -9.46
C ALA A 163 13.91 23.69 -8.51
N ALA A 164 13.75 22.38 -8.71
CA ALA A 164 14.48 21.36 -7.95
C ALA A 164 15.99 21.45 -8.19
N GLY A 165 16.42 21.63 -9.45
CA GLY A 165 17.82 21.82 -9.82
C GLY A 165 18.45 23.06 -9.18
N LEU A 166 17.78 24.22 -9.27
CA LEU A 166 18.23 25.46 -8.62
C LEU A 166 18.32 25.31 -7.11
N THR A 167 17.34 24.65 -6.50
CA THR A 167 17.33 24.37 -5.06
C THR A 167 18.50 23.47 -4.65
N ALA A 168 18.77 22.41 -5.41
CA ALA A 168 19.88 21.50 -5.15
C ALA A 168 21.24 22.21 -5.25
N VAL A 169 21.45 23.04 -6.27
CA VAL A 169 22.67 23.85 -6.41
C VAL A 169 22.79 24.84 -5.26
N GLY A 170 21.70 25.54 -4.91
CA GLY A 170 21.67 26.46 -3.77
C GLY A 170 22.05 25.81 -2.44
N LEU A 171 21.51 24.62 -2.15
CA LEU A 171 21.88 23.82 -0.97
C LEU A 171 23.36 23.40 -1.00
N GLY A 172 23.87 23.00 -2.17
CA GLY A 172 25.29 22.70 -2.35
C GLY A 172 26.20 23.90 -2.07
N LEU A 173 25.82 25.09 -2.50
CA LEU A 173 26.54 26.34 -2.20
C LEU A 173 26.49 26.69 -0.70
N LEU A 174 25.35 26.47 -0.02
CA LEU A 174 25.26 26.64 1.43
C LEU A 174 26.18 25.70 2.18
N VAL A 175 26.24 24.43 1.79
CA VAL A 175 27.18 23.46 2.34
C VAL A 175 28.61 23.93 2.08
N GLY A 176 28.95 24.33 0.86
CA GLY A 176 30.26 24.91 0.51
C GLY A 176 30.64 26.14 1.33
N ALA A 177 29.66 27.01 1.63
CA ALA A 177 29.85 28.22 2.44
C ALA A 177 30.30 27.90 3.88
N LEU A 178 29.94 26.73 4.43
CA LEU A 178 30.42 26.27 5.75
C LEU A 178 31.95 26.06 5.75
N PHE A 179 32.48 25.57 4.64
CA PHE A 179 33.90 25.25 4.44
C PHE A 179 34.73 26.45 3.92
N ALA A 180 34.09 27.48 3.38
CA ALA A 180 34.77 28.66 2.87
C ALA A 180 35.47 29.45 4.00
N ARG A 181 36.81 29.63 3.86
CA ARG A 181 37.61 30.47 4.77
C ARG A 181 37.65 31.95 4.35
N ARG A 182 37.47 32.23 3.05
CA ARG A 182 37.37 33.58 2.47
C ARG A 182 36.20 33.60 1.48
N GLY A 183 35.56 34.75 1.30
CA GLY A 183 34.46 34.90 0.33
C GLY A 183 33.14 34.23 0.73
N ARG A 184 32.94 33.85 2.00
CA ARG A 184 31.70 33.19 2.48
C ARG A 184 30.43 33.96 2.09
N LEU A 185 30.47 35.29 2.15
CA LEU A 185 29.34 36.13 1.75
C LEU A 185 28.95 35.90 0.28
N VAL A 186 29.92 35.70 -0.63
CA VAL A 186 29.66 35.42 -2.05
C VAL A 186 28.91 34.11 -2.23
N TRP A 187 29.31 33.06 -1.51
CA TRP A 187 28.62 31.77 -1.53
C TRP A 187 27.20 31.88 -0.98
N LEU A 188 27.02 32.62 0.12
CA LEU A 188 25.70 32.83 0.73
C LEU A 188 24.78 33.66 -0.18
N THR A 189 25.27 34.73 -0.80
CA THR A 189 24.48 35.55 -1.72
C THR A 189 24.13 34.81 -3.00
N ALA A 190 25.07 34.01 -3.54
CA ALA A 190 24.80 33.16 -4.69
C ALA A 190 23.75 32.08 -4.36
N ALA A 191 23.86 31.43 -3.20
CA ALA A 191 22.85 30.47 -2.73
C ALA A 191 21.48 31.12 -2.55
N ALA A 192 21.43 32.30 -1.92
CA ALA A 192 20.19 33.06 -1.74
C ALA A 192 19.56 33.45 -3.08
N GLY A 193 20.35 33.90 -4.05
CA GLY A 193 19.88 34.22 -5.40
C GLY A 193 19.29 33.01 -6.13
N LEU A 194 19.95 31.85 -6.07
CA LEU A 194 19.44 30.61 -6.68
C LEU A 194 18.14 30.14 -6.01
N LEU A 195 18.08 30.18 -4.67
CA LEU A 195 16.88 29.78 -3.93
C LEU A 195 15.71 30.74 -4.18
N ALA A 196 15.95 32.05 -4.25
CA ALA A 196 14.93 33.03 -4.61
C ALA A 196 14.45 32.89 -6.05
N SER A 197 15.31 32.42 -6.95
CA SER A 197 14.98 32.16 -8.36
C SER A 197 14.27 30.81 -8.57
N ALA A 198 14.23 29.94 -7.57
CA ALA A 198 13.57 28.64 -7.65
C ALA A 198 12.03 28.81 -7.63
N SER A 199 11.46 29.01 -8.80
CA SER A 199 10.02 29.22 -8.97
C SER A 199 9.24 27.90 -8.95
N TRP A 200 8.97 27.38 -7.75
CA TRP A 200 8.20 26.15 -7.55
C TRP A 200 6.76 26.28 -8.09
N PRO A 201 6.25 25.29 -8.83
CA PRO A 201 4.84 25.29 -9.26
C PRO A 201 3.91 25.18 -8.05
N ALA A 202 2.69 25.69 -8.18
CA ALA A 202 1.69 25.62 -7.12
C ALA A 202 1.37 24.15 -6.78
N PRO A 203 1.36 23.74 -5.49
CA PRO A 203 1.18 22.34 -5.10
C PRO A 203 -0.09 21.69 -5.69
N ARG A 204 -1.20 22.43 -5.80
CA ARG A 204 -2.46 21.99 -6.41
C ARG A 204 -2.36 21.57 -7.89
N MET A 205 -1.28 21.91 -8.58
CA MET A 205 -1.03 21.47 -9.97
C MET A 205 -0.34 20.10 -10.04
N LEU A 206 0.15 19.59 -8.91
CA LEU A 206 0.93 18.35 -8.80
C LEU A 206 0.36 17.38 -7.78
N LEU A 207 -0.42 17.87 -6.82
CA LEU A 207 -0.90 17.12 -5.67
C LEU A 207 -2.41 17.27 -5.54
N THR A 208 -3.05 16.20 -5.09
CA THR A 208 -4.46 16.16 -4.69
C THR A 208 -4.58 16.14 -3.18
N GLU A 209 -5.78 16.37 -2.66
CA GLU A 209 -6.06 16.28 -1.23
C GLU A 209 -5.85 14.86 -0.71
N ALA A 210 -5.33 14.77 0.51
CA ALA A 210 -5.09 13.52 1.21
C ALA A 210 -5.69 13.57 2.62
N THR A 211 -5.98 12.39 3.13
CA THR A 211 -6.43 12.15 4.50
C THR A 211 -5.35 11.40 5.27
N ALA A 212 -5.43 11.41 6.60
CA ALA A 212 -4.47 10.68 7.44
C ALA A 212 -4.44 9.17 7.15
N THR A 213 -5.52 8.62 6.57
CA THR A 213 -5.63 7.21 6.23
C THR A 213 -5.45 6.95 4.74
N SER A 214 -5.17 7.94 3.87
CA SER A 214 -5.22 7.77 2.40
C SER A 214 -4.46 6.54 1.87
N TYR A 215 -3.29 6.25 2.44
CA TYR A 215 -2.46 5.12 2.02
C TYR A 215 -2.62 3.86 2.90
N GLN A 216 -3.56 3.87 3.84
CA GLN A 216 -3.90 2.68 4.61
C GLN A 216 -4.68 1.69 3.76
N ARG A 217 -4.54 0.41 4.12
CA ARG A 217 -5.29 -0.72 3.59
C ARG A 217 -5.97 -1.43 4.75
N SER A 218 -6.93 -2.29 4.45
CA SER A 218 -7.59 -3.11 5.47
C SER A 218 -6.54 -3.89 6.28
N PRO A 219 -6.47 -3.69 7.61
CA PRO A 219 -5.62 -4.48 8.49
C PRO A 219 -6.26 -5.85 8.80
N LEU A 220 -7.51 -6.04 8.39
CA LEU A 220 -8.27 -7.24 8.67
C LEU A 220 -7.84 -8.36 7.72
N LEU A 221 -7.86 -9.60 8.22
CA LEU A 221 -7.74 -10.76 7.37
C LEU A 221 -8.93 -10.78 6.39
N PHE A 222 -8.67 -10.96 5.09
CA PHE A 222 -9.69 -11.12 4.07
C PHE A 222 -10.34 -12.50 4.15
N SER A 223 -10.98 -12.79 5.28
CA SER A 223 -11.59 -14.08 5.61
C SER A 223 -13.07 -14.11 5.28
N ASP A 224 -13.58 -15.32 5.06
CA ASP A 224 -15.02 -15.59 4.98
C ASP A 224 -15.84 -14.88 6.07
N ARG A 225 -15.41 -14.96 7.33
CA ARG A 225 -16.09 -14.32 8.48
C ARG A 225 -16.15 -12.80 8.34
N ASN A 226 -15.02 -12.14 8.05
CA ASN A 226 -14.98 -10.68 7.91
C ASN A 226 -15.80 -10.20 6.70
N LEU A 227 -15.75 -10.92 5.58
CA LEU A 227 -16.54 -10.61 4.38
C LEU A 227 -18.04 -10.74 4.63
N LEU A 228 -18.47 -11.82 5.31
CA LEU A 228 -19.89 -12.03 5.62
C LEU A 228 -20.41 -11.05 6.68
N GLN A 229 -19.58 -10.68 7.66
CA GLN A 229 -19.93 -9.63 8.62
C GLN A 229 -20.04 -8.26 7.91
N GLY A 230 -19.11 -7.95 7.01
CA GLY A 230 -19.17 -6.77 6.15
C GLY A 230 -20.43 -6.71 5.29
N ALA A 231 -20.85 -7.86 4.74
CA ALA A 231 -22.10 -7.96 3.99
C ALA A 231 -23.32 -7.63 4.87
N GLN A 232 -23.38 -8.15 6.10
CA GLN A 232 -24.47 -7.85 7.04
C GLN A 232 -24.52 -6.37 7.41
N LEU A 233 -23.36 -5.77 7.69
CA LEU A 233 -23.23 -4.34 7.99
C LEU A 233 -23.69 -3.50 6.79
N TYR A 234 -23.28 -3.85 5.57
CA TYR A 234 -23.73 -3.17 4.36
C TYR A 234 -25.26 -3.24 4.19
N GLN A 235 -25.86 -4.42 4.34
CA GLN A 235 -27.32 -4.58 4.21
C GLN A 235 -28.06 -3.76 5.27
N ARG A 236 -27.53 -3.68 6.48
CA ARG A 236 -28.14 -2.93 7.59
C ARG A 236 -28.03 -1.41 7.41
N HIS A 237 -26.88 -0.91 6.96
CA HIS A 237 -26.56 0.52 7.03
C HIS A 237 -26.51 1.24 5.68
N CYS A 238 -26.32 0.52 4.57
CA CYS A 238 -26.01 1.11 3.27
C CYS A 238 -27.05 0.78 2.19
N ALA A 239 -27.60 -0.44 2.20
CA ALA A 239 -28.47 -0.94 1.14
C ALA A 239 -29.79 -0.15 0.97
N GLY A 240 -30.29 0.50 2.03
CA GLY A 240 -31.49 1.35 1.94
C GLY A 240 -31.36 2.48 0.92
N CYS A 241 -30.16 3.07 0.79
CA CYS A 241 -29.86 4.11 -0.19
C CYS A 241 -29.14 3.55 -1.43
N HIS A 242 -28.13 2.69 -1.24
CA HIS A 242 -27.29 2.19 -2.33
C HIS A 242 -27.81 0.91 -3.02
N GLY A 243 -28.89 0.32 -2.52
CA GLY A 243 -29.48 -0.93 -3.05
C GLY A 243 -28.78 -2.18 -2.52
N GLU A 244 -29.49 -3.31 -2.49
CA GLU A 244 -28.93 -4.60 -2.03
C GLU A 244 -27.76 -5.07 -2.91
N ARG A 245 -27.77 -4.67 -4.19
CA ARG A 245 -26.74 -4.96 -5.20
C ARG A 245 -25.70 -3.86 -5.35
N ALA A 246 -25.71 -2.85 -4.48
CA ALA A 246 -24.75 -1.74 -4.51
C ALA A 246 -24.75 -0.94 -5.84
N ASP A 247 -25.91 -0.90 -6.50
CA ASP A 247 -26.13 -0.28 -7.82
C ASP A 247 -26.72 1.13 -7.74
N GLY A 248 -26.79 1.71 -6.54
CA GLY A 248 -27.36 3.03 -6.30
C GLY A 248 -28.89 3.07 -6.40
N ARG A 249 -29.57 1.91 -6.47
CA ARG A 249 -31.03 1.81 -6.65
C ARG A 249 -31.73 1.33 -5.37
N GLY A 250 -31.31 1.85 -4.22
CA GLY A 250 -31.99 1.58 -2.96
C GLY A 250 -33.40 2.16 -2.94
N PRO A 251 -34.32 1.61 -2.12
CA PRO A 251 -35.69 2.11 -2.02
C PRO A 251 -35.78 3.58 -1.61
N LEU A 252 -34.76 4.12 -0.94
CA LEU A 252 -34.69 5.54 -0.54
C LEU A 252 -34.04 6.43 -1.60
N ALA A 253 -33.41 5.88 -2.65
CA ALA A 253 -32.57 6.62 -3.59
C ALA A 253 -33.29 7.79 -4.27
N ALA A 254 -34.54 7.56 -4.73
CA ALA A 254 -35.33 8.57 -5.43
C ALA A 254 -35.76 9.76 -4.55
N GLY A 255 -35.73 9.59 -3.22
CA GLY A 255 -36.08 10.64 -2.25
C GLY A 255 -34.90 11.52 -1.83
N LEU A 256 -33.68 11.25 -2.31
CA LEU A 256 -32.49 11.97 -1.91
C LEU A 256 -32.19 13.14 -2.88
N PRO A 257 -31.61 14.27 -2.41
CA PRO A 257 -31.29 15.43 -3.25
C PRO A 257 -30.23 15.13 -4.29
N ALA A 258 -29.36 14.16 -4.00
CA ALA A 258 -28.38 13.63 -4.91
C ALA A 258 -28.54 12.12 -4.96
N TRP A 259 -28.56 11.58 -6.19
CA TRP A 259 -28.68 10.15 -6.39
C TRP A 259 -27.47 9.42 -5.79
N PRO A 260 -27.66 8.35 -4.99
CA PRO A 260 -26.57 7.58 -4.42
C PRO A 260 -25.65 7.00 -5.50
N SER A 261 -24.34 7.06 -5.28
CA SER A 261 -23.38 6.47 -6.20
C SER A 261 -23.50 4.94 -6.26
N VAL A 262 -23.14 4.38 -7.41
CA VAL A 262 -22.88 2.94 -7.57
C VAL A 262 -21.60 2.60 -6.81
N LEU A 263 -21.66 1.62 -5.89
CA LEU A 263 -20.50 1.17 -5.10
C LEU A 263 -19.89 -0.08 -5.75
N GLY A 264 -19.58 0.04 -7.05
CA GLY A 264 -19.07 -1.02 -7.91
C GLY A 264 -17.61 -0.81 -8.33
N PRO A 265 -17.16 -1.43 -9.44
CA PRO A 265 -15.76 -1.41 -9.87
C PRO A 265 -15.09 -0.02 -9.89
N ALA A 266 -15.76 0.96 -10.49
CA ALA A 266 -15.25 2.33 -10.61
C ALA A 266 -14.92 2.99 -9.27
N LEU A 267 -15.51 2.55 -8.15
CA LEU A 267 -15.18 3.06 -6.82
C LEU A 267 -13.75 2.69 -6.42
N PHE A 268 -13.33 1.46 -6.68
CA PHE A 268 -12.01 0.95 -6.28
C PHE A 268 -10.92 1.22 -7.31
N ASP A 269 -11.31 1.52 -8.54
CA ASP A 269 -10.39 1.96 -9.60
C ASP A 269 -9.92 3.41 -9.36
N ASN A 270 -10.84 4.29 -8.95
CA ASN A 270 -10.58 5.73 -8.89
C ASN A 270 -10.31 6.28 -7.48
N ARG A 271 -10.32 5.43 -6.44
CA ARG A 271 -10.18 5.87 -5.04
C ARG A 271 -9.29 4.95 -4.24
N LEU A 272 -8.49 5.53 -3.36
CA LEU A 272 -7.71 4.78 -2.40
C LEU A 272 -8.62 4.23 -1.28
N GLU A 273 -8.39 2.98 -0.88
CA GLU A 273 -9.19 2.28 0.14
C GLU A 273 -9.24 3.07 1.45
N GLY A 274 -8.11 3.62 1.86
CA GLY A 274 -7.99 4.42 3.07
C GLY A 274 -8.77 5.74 3.04
N GLU A 275 -9.00 6.32 1.86
CA GLU A 275 -9.88 7.49 1.71
C GLU A 275 -11.35 7.09 1.79
N LEU A 276 -11.72 5.94 1.24
CA LEU A 276 -13.06 5.38 1.40
C LEU A 276 -13.34 5.07 2.87
N HIS A 277 -12.36 4.49 3.57
CA HIS A 277 -12.44 4.23 5.01
C HIS A 277 -12.62 5.53 5.80
N TRP A 278 -11.83 6.56 5.50
CA TRP A 278 -11.97 7.87 6.14
C TRP A 278 -13.36 8.48 5.97
N ARG A 279 -13.92 8.38 4.76
CA ARG A 279 -15.27 8.86 4.45
C ARG A 279 -16.31 8.08 5.25
N LEU A 280 -16.27 6.74 5.23
CA LEU A 280 -17.20 5.91 5.99
C LEU A 280 -17.13 6.20 7.49
N ALA A 281 -15.92 6.34 8.05
CA ALA A 281 -15.74 6.66 9.47
C ALA A 281 -16.31 8.04 9.85
N ARG A 282 -16.24 9.04 8.96
CA ARG A 282 -16.79 10.38 9.19
C ARG A 282 -18.27 10.52 8.87
N GLU A 283 -18.73 9.92 7.78
CA GLU A 283 -20.11 10.01 7.29
C GLU A 283 -21.04 9.02 8.00
N GLY A 284 -20.55 7.85 8.39
CA GLY A 284 -21.27 6.91 9.25
C GLY A 284 -21.69 7.53 10.59
N ALA A 285 -20.85 8.41 11.15
CA ALA A 285 -21.19 9.22 12.33
C ALA A 285 -22.30 10.26 12.05
N ARG A 286 -22.40 10.76 10.81
CA ARG A 286 -23.40 11.77 10.39
C ARG A 286 -24.73 11.15 9.97
N HIS A 287 -24.75 9.92 9.47
CA HIS A 287 -25.98 9.22 9.09
C HIS A 287 -26.61 8.45 10.25
N GLY A 288 -25.84 8.09 11.29
CA GLY A 288 -26.35 7.52 12.54
C GLY A 288 -27.06 8.52 13.46
N SER A 289 -26.87 9.82 13.24
CA SER A 289 -27.69 10.87 13.85
C SER A 289 -28.85 11.17 12.92
N GLY A 290 -30.02 10.60 13.21
CA GLY A 290 -31.25 10.87 12.46
C GLY A 290 -31.55 12.37 12.42
N ALA A 291 -31.15 13.01 11.33
CA ALA A 291 -31.51 14.37 10.99
C ALA A 291 -31.50 14.52 9.46
N TYR A 292 -32.34 13.74 8.78
CA TYR A 292 -32.87 14.20 7.50
C TYR A 292 -33.97 15.23 7.79
N GLY A 293 -33.53 16.38 8.30
CA GLY A 293 -34.37 17.48 8.75
C GLY A 293 -33.54 18.76 8.68
N GLY A 294 -33.48 19.33 7.48
CA GLY A 294 -33.19 20.74 7.19
C GLY A 294 -31.94 21.36 7.83
N ASP A 295 -30.87 21.47 7.06
CA ASP A 295 -30.33 22.81 6.75
C ASP A 295 -29.42 22.74 5.52
N ALA A 296 -29.99 23.07 4.37
CA ALA A 296 -29.23 23.35 3.14
C ALA A 296 -28.58 24.74 3.25
N ARG A 297 -27.63 24.90 4.17
CA ARG A 297 -26.68 26.01 4.21
C ARG A 297 -25.41 25.48 4.84
N ASN A 298 -24.55 24.92 4.00
CA ASN A 298 -23.08 24.87 4.10
C ASN A 298 -22.57 23.98 2.95
N GLY A 299 -22.86 24.41 1.73
CA GLY A 299 -22.04 24.04 0.58
C GLY A 299 -20.93 25.07 0.49
N GLU A 300 -19.72 24.75 0.96
CA GLU A 300 -18.51 25.47 0.54
C GLU A 300 -18.21 25.10 -0.91
N GLY A 301 -19.06 25.61 -1.79
CA GLY A 301 -18.81 25.83 -3.19
C GLY A 301 -18.38 27.28 -3.36
N ILE A 302 -17.17 27.45 -3.88
CA ILE A 302 -16.52 28.70 -4.23
C ILE A 302 -17.45 29.51 -5.16
N SER A 303 -17.97 30.68 -4.73
CA SER A 303 -18.52 31.67 -5.66
C SER A 303 -18.52 33.10 -5.09
N ASN A 304 -18.19 34.05 -5.96
CA ASN A 304 -17.97 35.46 -5.71
C ASN A 304 -19.28 36.25 -5.49
N SER A 305 -19.21 37.22 -4.57
CA SER A 305 -19.78 38.59 -4.60
C SER A 305 -21.21 38.85 -5.14
N ALA A 306 -22.15 39.18 -4.24
CA ALA A 306 -22.99 40.41 -4.19
C ALA A 306 -24.38 40.16 -3.53
N PRO A 307 -24.94 41.09 -2.72
CA PRO A 307 -26.21 40.88 -2.01
C PRO A 307 -27.40 41.60 -2.66
N ALA A 308 -28.57 40.95 -2.69
CA ALA A 308 -29.86 41.63 -2.79
C ALA A 308 -30.94 40.82 -2.06
N GLY A 309 -31.68 41.49 -1.18
CA GLY A 309 -32.61 40.89 -0.23
C GLY A 309 -33.96 40.48 -0.81
N GLY A 310 -34.65 39.60 -0.06
CA GLY A 310 -36.05 39.21 -0.29
C GLY A 310 -36.55 38.35 0.86
N ARG A 311 -37.70 38.71 1.44
CA ARG A 311 -38.34 38.13 2.63
C ARG A 311 -39.56 37.28 2.21
N GLN A 312 -39.88 36.26 3.03
CA GLN A 312 -41.17 35.52 3.14
C GLN A 312 -41.46 34.50 2.01
N SER A 313 -42.19 33.39 2.20
CA SER A 313 -43.15 32.95 3.22
C SER A 313 -43.22 31.40 3.27
N GLY A 314 -43.46 30.83 4.45
CA GLY A 314 -43.52 29.38 4.66
C GLY A 314 -44.83 28.71 4.25
N GLY A 315 -44.69 27.48 3.76
CA GLY A 315 -45.75 26.47 3.69
C GLY A 315 -45.21 25.16 4.28
N ARG A 316 -45.78 24.70 5.40
CA ARG A 316 -45.44 23.41 6.02
C ARG A 316 -46.15 22.29 5.25
N ALA A 317 -45.38 21.48 4.51
CA ALA A 317 -45.83 20.15 4.09
C ALA A 317 -45.52 19.15 5.21
N ALA A 318 -46.52 18.33 5.55
CA ALA A 318 -46.49 17.37 6.64
C ALA A 318 -45.35 16.35 6.49
N GLY A 319 -44.55 16.19 7.54
CA GLY A 319 -43.44 15.25 7.60
C GLY A 319 -43.92 13.80 7.69
N ALA A 320 -43.32 12.93 6.87
CA ALA A 320 -43.39 11.49 7.02
C ALA A 320 -42.82 11.08 8.39
N PRO A 321 -43.31 9.99 9.02
CA PRO A 321 -42.82 9.57 10.33
C PRO A 321 -41.34 9.21 10.27
N PRO A 322 -40.53 9.57 11.29
CA PRO A 322 -39.13 9.21 11.34
C PRO A 322 -38.99 7.69 11.48
N VAL A 323 -38.28 7.07 10.55
CA VAL A 323 -37.90 5.66 10.64
C VAL A 323 -36.85 5.54 11.74
N SER A 324 -37.21 4.88 12.85
CA SER A 324 -36.30 4.56 13.94
C SER A 324 -35.35 3.43 13.52
N GLY A 325 -34.24 3.79 12.87
CA GLY A 325 -33.05 2.94 12.77
C GLY A 325 -32.14 3.22 13.96
N SER A 326 -31.70 2.17 14.66
CA SER A 326 -30.72 2.26 15.74
C SER A 326 -29.48 3.03 15.29
N SER A 327 -29.10 4.06 16.06
CA SER A 327 -27.93 4.92 15.86
C SER A 327 -26.60 4.20 16.18
N GLU A 328 -26.44 2.97 15.71
CA GLU A 328 -25.20 2.22 15.92
C GLU A 328 -24.17 2.73 14.91
N THR A 329 -23.22 3.53 15.40
CA THR A 329 -22.12 4.06 14.59
C THR A 329 -21.16 2.94 14.23
N LEU A 330 -20.84 2.79 12.94
CA LEU A 330 -19.84 1.83 12.47
C LEU A 330 -18.50 2.09 13.18
N THR A 331 -17.88 1.03 13.71
CA THR A 331 -16.50 1.10 14.19
C THR A 331 -15.51 1.21 13.02
N ALA A 332 -14.24 1.48 13.32
CA ALA A 332 -13.19 1.49 12.29
C ALA A 332 -13.08 0.11 11.59
N ASP A 333 -13.12 -0.98 12.37
CA ASP A 333 -13.09 -2.34 11.82
C ASP A 333 -14.34 -2.63 10.98
N ASP A 334 -15.52 -2.16 11.40
CA ASP A 334 -16.75 -2.34 10.63
C ASP A 334 -16.68 -1.63 9.28
N SER A 335 -16.09 -0.44 9.24
CA SER A 335 -15.85 0.29 8.00
C SER A 335 -14.93 -0.50 7.06
N TRP A 336 -13.86 -1.12 7.59
CA TRP A 336 -13.00 -2.00 6.80
C TRP A 336 -13.71 -3.28 6.32
N ARG A 337 -14.52 -3.92 7.18
CA ARG A 337 -15.32 -5.09 6.79
C ARG A 337 -16.29 -4.76 5.65
N VAL A 338 -16.97 -3.63 5.70
CA VAL A 338 -17.86 -3.17 4.63
C VAL A 338 -17.09 -2.93 3.34
N LEU A 339 -15.90 -2.30 3.40
CA LEU A 339 -15.07 -2.09 2.22
C LEU A 339 -14.55 -3.39 1.60
N ASP A 340 -14.13 -4.35 2.42
CA ASP A 340 -13.67 -5.66 1.95
C ASP A 340 -14.82 -6.46 1.31
N TYR A 341 -16.02 -6.39 1.90
CA TYR A 341 -17.24 -6.93 1.30
C TYR A 341 -17.55 -6.26 -0.05
N LEU A 342 -17.57 -4.92 -0.11
CA LEU A 342 -17.88 -4.18 -1.34
C LEU A 342 -16.86 -4.52 -2.44
N ARG A 343 -15.60 -4.73 -2.07
CA ARG A 343 -14.53 -5.11 -3.01
C ARG A 343 -14.75 -6.50 -3.61
N VAL A 344 -15.01 -7.52 -2.78
CA VAL A 344 -15.29 -8.87 -3.28
C VAL A 344 -16.60 -8.91 -4.07
N HIS A 345 -17.60 -8.13 -3.65
CA HIS A 345 -18.88 -8.01 -4.34
C HIS A 345 -18.72 -7.35 -5.72
N ALA A 346 -18.01 -6.22 -5.81
CA ALA A 346 -17.71 -5.55 -7.07
C ALA A 346 -16.90 -6.44 -8.02
N TYR A 347 -15.92 -7.17 -7.50
CA TYR A 347 -15.20 -8.20 -8.25
C TYR A 347 -16.16 -9.29 -8.77
N GLY A 348 -17.04 -9.78 -7.90
CA GLY A 348 -18.13 -10.71 -8.21
C GLY A 348 -18.96 -10.25 -9.40
N VAL A 349 -19.56 -9.06 -9.31
CA VAL A 349 -20.44 -8.50 -10.35
C VAL A 349 -19.67 -8.20 -11.65
N GLY A 350 -18.49 -7.59 -11.57
CA GLY A 350 -17.73 -7.14 -12.74
C GLY A 350 -16.75 -8.15 -13.34
N GLY A 351 -16.58 -9.32 -12.71
CA GLY A 351 -15.54 -10.28 -13.12
C GLY A 351 -14.11 -9.76 -12.97
N GLY A 352 -13.90 -8.77 -12.11
CA GLY A 352 -12.61 -8.11 -11.93
C GLY A 352 -12.20 -7.16 -13.06
N ALA A 353 -13.07 -6.87 -14.03
CA ALA A 353 -12.83 -5.81 -15.00
C ALA A 353 -12.85 -4.43 -14.32
N GLY A 354 -11.86 -3.58 -14.60
CA GLY A 354 -11.72 -2.27 -13.97
C GLY A 354 -11.60 -2.33 -12.44
N MET A 355 -10.98 -3.39 -11.91
CA MET A 355 -10.75 -3.57 -10.48
C MET A 355 -9.30 -3.92 -10.23
N PRO A 356 -8.67 -3.38 -9.17
CA PRO A 356 -7.44 -3.94 -8.63
C PRO A 356 -7.63 -5.43 -8.27
N ALA A 357 -6.53 -6.18 -8.27
CA ALA A 357 -6.56 -7.57 -7.83
C ALA A 357 -7.03 -7.69 -6.38
N ILE A 358 -7.76 -8.77 -6.08
CA ILE A 358 -8.29 -9.06 -4.74
C ILE A 358 -7.69 -10.35 -4.18
N PRO A 359 -7.40 -10.43 -2.87
CA PRO A 359 -6.95 -11.67 -2.26
C PRO A 359 -8.08 -12.72 -2.32
N ALA A 360 -7.71 -13.99 -2.41
CA ALA A 360 -8.68 -15.07 -2.28
C ALA A 360 -9.25 -15.09 -0.84
N PRO A 361 -10.58 -15.24 -0.65
CA PRO A 361 -11.16 -15.38 0.67
C PRO A 361 -10.46 -16.48 1.47
N VAL A 362 -9.90 -16.10 2.62
CA VAL A 362 -9.21 -17.04 3.52
C VAL A 362 -10.27 -17.83 4.27
N VAL A 363 -10.18 -19.15 4.15
CA VAL A 363 -11.11 -20.12 4.72
C VAL A 363 -10.34 -21.17 5.52
N VAL A 364 -11.01 -21.76 6.50
CA VAL A 364 -10.47 -22.89 7.28
C VAL A 364 -10.46 -24.15 6.41
N LEU A 365 -9.38 -24.92 6.51
CA LEU A 365 -9.15 -26.12 5.72
C LEU A 365 -8.93 -27.35 6.61
N THR A 366 -9.29 -28.50 6.06
CA THR A 366 -8.86 -29.83 6.51
C THR A 366 -8.14 -30.49 5.34
N CYS A 367 -6.81 -30.57 5.41
CA CYS A 367 -5.97 -31.19 4.38
C CYS A 367 -5.66 -32.65 4.74
N ARG A 368 -5.62 -33.54 3.74
CA ARG A 368 -5.37 -34.98 3.93
C ARG A 368 -4.04 -35.28 4.62
N ASP A 369 -3.03 -34.48 4.34
CA ASP A 369 -1.68 -34.62 4.88
C ASP A 369 -1.38 -33.63 6.02
N GLY A 370 -2.38 -32.88 6.48
CA GLY A 370 -2.21 -31.88 7.53
C GLY A 370 -1.35 -30.67 7.16
N ARG A 371 -1.02 -30.44 5.87
CA ARG A 371 -0.09 -29.38 5.45
C ARG A 371 -0.51 -27.95 5.83
N ALA A 372 -1.82 -27.71 5.97
CA ALA A 372 -2.37 -26.41 6.30
C ALA A 372 -3.74 -26.50 6.97
N ALA A 373 -4.01 -25.55 7.86
CA ALA A 373 -5.30 -25.35 8.51
C ALA A 373 -6.13 -24.20 7.90
N THR A 374 -5.52 -23.40 7.01
CA THR A 374 -6.18 -22.28 6.31
C THR A 374 -5.67 -22.16 4.88
N LEU A 375 -6.46 -21.54 3.99
CA LEU A 375 -6.06 -21.29 2.60
C LEU A 375 -4.74 -20.50 2.50
N SER A 376 -4.52 -19.52 3.39
CA SER A 376 -3.27 -18.76 3.44
C SER A 376 -2.05 -19.61 3.76
N GLY A 377 -2.22 -20.75 4.44
CA GLY A 377 -1.16 -21.72 4.71
C GLY A 377 -0.71 -22.50 3.47
N LEU A 378 -1.46 -22.46 2.37
CA LEU A 378 -1.11 -23.11 1.10
C LEU A 378 -0.30 -22.22 0.15
N ARG A 379 0.09 -21.01 0.59
CA ARG A 379 0.96 -20.12 -0.20
C ARG A 379 2.26 -20.83 -0.60
N GLY A 380 2.77 -20.50 -1.77
CA GLY A 380 3.94 -21.14 -2.41
C GLY A 380 3.60 -22.01 -3.61
N LEU A 381 2.38 -22.56 -3.67
CA LEU A 381 1.85 -23.31 -4.81
C LEU A 381 0.56 -22.65 -5.35
N PRO A 382 0.27 -22.77 -6.66
CA PRO A 382 -1.04 -22.41 -7.18
C PRO A 382 -2.13 -23.27 -6.53
N VAL A 383 -3.29 -22.67 -6.26
CA VAL A 383 -4.43 -23.36 -5.64
C VAL A 383 -5.65 -23.20 -6.53
N ARG A 384 -6.30 -24.32 -6.85
CA ARG A 384 -7.61 -24.36 -7.49
C ARG A 384 -8.66 -24.60 -6.41
N VAL A 385 -9.53 -23.62 -6.17
CA VAL A 385 -10.67 -23.78 -5.27
C VAL A 385 -11.88 -24.18 -6.09
N VAL A 386 -12.56 -25.26 -5.72
CA VAL A 386 -13.69 -25.83 -6.45
C VAL A 386 -14.90 -25.89 -5.53
N ALA A 387 -16.02 -25.31 -5.95
CA ALA A 387 -17.30 -25.50 -5.28
C ALA A 387 -17.83 -26.89 -5.65
N ALA A 388 -17.71 -27.85 -4.74
CA ALA A 388 -18.07 -29.24 -5.01
C ALA A 388 -19.56 -29.37 -5.32
N ALA A 389 -19.88 -29.92 -6.49
CA ALA A 389 -21.24 -30.24 -6.91
C ALA A 389 -21.43 -31.77 -6.86
N PRO A 390 -22.52 -32.28 -6.25
CA PRO A 390 -22.82 -33.70 -6.26
C PRO A 390 -22.92 -34.23 -7.71
N GLY A 391 -22.21 -35.31 -8.02
CA GLY A 391 -22.23 -35.93 -9.35
C GLY A 391 -21.52 -35.14 -10.46
N ALA A 392 -20.78 -34.08 -10.12
CA ALA A 392 -19.96 -33.38 -11.11
C ALA A 392 -18.87 -34.29 -11.70
N PRO A 393 -18.47 -34.05 -12.97
CA PRO A 393 -17.32 -34.72 -13.55
C PRO A 393 -16.09 -34.55 -12.66
N ARG A 394 -15.35 -35.65 -12.46
CA ARG A 394 -14.10 -35.61 -11.72
C ARG A 394 -13.13 -34.69 -12.44
N GLU A 395 -12.54 -33.77 -11.69
CA GLU A 395 -11.51 -32.89 -12.23
C GLU A 395 -10.16 -33.61 -12.08
N PRO A 396 -9.40 -33.83 -13.16
CA PRO A 396 -8.11 -34.47 -13.05
C PRO A 396 -7.20 -33.73 -12.06
N GLN A 397 -6.57 -34.49 -11.17
CA GLN A 397 -5.49 -33.97 -10.34
C GLN A 397 -4.34 -33.53 -11.24
N ASP A 398 -3.80 -32.34 -10.96
CA ASP A 398 -2.64 -31.81 -11.66
C ASP A 398 -1.53 -31.57 -10.63
N PRO A 399 -0.35 -32.20 -10.77
CA PRO A 399 0.72 -32.10 -9.77
C PRO A 399 1.30 -30.69 -9.64
N ARG A 400 0.95 -29.76 -10.53
CA ARG A 400 1.43 -28.37 -10.51
C ARG A 400 0.60 -27.45 -9.61
N LEU A 401 -0.55 -27.91 -9.09
CA LEU A 401 -1.42 -27.11 -8.23
C LEU A 401 -2.09 -27.95 -7.15
N LEU A 402 -2.62 -27.29 -6.13
CA LEU A 402 -3.41 -27.92 -5.08
C LEU A 402 -4.90 -27.71 -5.31
N THR A 403 -5.72 -28.74 -5.12
CA THR A 403 -7.18 -28.65 -5.22
C THR A 403 -7.82 -28.55 -3.84
N VAL A 404 -8.52 -27.45 -3.61
CA VAL A 404 -9.33 -27.22 -2.40
C VAL A 404 -10.80 -27.37 -2.76
N ALA A 405 -11.50 -28.30 -2.13
CA ALA A 405 -12.95 -28.46 -2.31
C ALA A 405 -13.72 -27.66 -1.25
N LEU A 406 -14.57 -26.73 -1.68
CA LEU A 406 -15.61 -26.14 -0.84
C LEU A 406 -16.78 -27.11 -0.78
N THR A 407 -17.21 -27.50 0.42
CA THR A 407 -18.39 -28.35 0.61
C THR A 407 -19.40 -27.67 1.53
N ARG A 408 -20.63 -28.18 1.57
CA ARG A 408 -21.68 -27.77 2.51
C ARG A 408 -22.02 -28.94 3.43
N GLY A 409 -21.05 -29.37 4.24
CA GLY A 409 -21.25 -30.49 5.19
C GLY A 409 -21.39 -31.89 4.56
N GLY A 410 -20.98 -32.06 3.29
CA GLY A 410 -20.94 -33.37 2.60
C GLY A 410 -19.56 -34.01 2.60
N PRO A 411 -19.44 -35.31 2.27
CA PRO A 411 -18.15 -35.97 2.17
C PRO A 411 -17.28 -35.29 1.12
N PRO A 412 -15.98 -35.14 1.39
CA PRO A 412 -15.10 -34.47 0.46
C PRO A 412 -14.90 -35.28 -0.82
N PRO A 413 -14.70 -34.62 -1.97
CA PRO A 413 -14.26 -35.31 -3.18
C PRO A 413 -12.94 -36.04 -2.93
N GLU A 414 -12.82 -37.29 -3.41
CA GLU A 414 -11.61 -38.11 -3.24
C GLU A 414 -10.37 -37.50 -3.92
N ASP A 415 -10.59 -36.68 -4.94
CA ASP A 415 -9.58 -36.00 -5.73
C ASP A 415 -9.11 -34.67 -5.13
N ALA A 416 -9.73 -34.19 -4.04
CA ALA A 416 -9.32 -32.96 -3.36
C ALA A 416 -8.15 -33.19 -2.37
N ASP A 417 -7.16 -32.29 -2.40
CA ASP A 417 -6.04 -32.29 -1.44
C ASP A 417 -6.50 -31.78 -0.06
N CYS A 418 -7.34 -30.75 -0.07
CA CYS A 418 -7.88 -30.10 1.12
C CYS A 418 -9.37 -29.78 0.95
N VAL A 419 -10.05 -29.64 2.07
CA VAL A 419 -11.50 -29.44 2.13
C VAL A 419 -11.80 -28.23 3.01
N ALA A 420 -12.65 -27.34 2.53
CA ALA A 420 -13.28 -26.29 3.33
C ALA A 420 -14.74 -26.70 3.57
N PRO A 421 -15.07 -27.28 4.72
CA PRO A 421 -16.40 -27.85 4.97
C PRO A 421 -17.47 -26.84 5.41
N ASP A 422 -17.05 -25.61 5.74
CA ASP A 422 -17.90 -24.58 6.33
C ASP A 422 -18.77 -23.88 5.26
N ASP A 423 -20.06 -23.70 5.56
CA ASP A 423 -21.00 -22.96 4.70
C ASP A 423 -20.57 -21.48 4.53
N THR A 424 -19.87 -20.91 5.51
CA THR A 424 -19.34 -19.54 5.40
C THR A 424 -18.28 -19.44 4.30
N ALA A 425 -17.42 -20.45 4.13
CA ALA A 425 -16.47 -20.53 3.03
C ALA A 425 -17.20 -20.58 1.68
N TRP A 426 -18.24 -21.42 1.57
CA TRP A 426 -19.08 -21.50 0.38
C TRP A 426 -19.70 -20.14 0.02
N ARG A 427 -20.30 -19.45 1.01
CA ARG A 427 -20.92 -18.13 0.80
C ARG A 427 -19.92 -17.05 0.42
N ALA A 428 -18.72 -17.06 0.99
CA ALA A 428 -17.67 -16.10 0.63
C ALA A 428 -17.22 -16.24 -0.83
N TYR A 429 -17.07 -17.47 -1.32
CA TYR A 429 -16.77 -17.71 -2.73
C TYR A 429 -17.97 -17.47 -3.65
N ALA A 430 -19.21 -17.59 -3.16
CA ALA A 430 -20.40 -17.13 -3.89
C ALA A 430 -20.35 -15.63 -4.17
N LEU A 431 -19.93 -14.82 -3.18
CA LEU A 431 -19.69 -13.39 -3.37
C LEU A 431 -18.62 -13.14 -4.44
N ALA A 432 -17.48 -13.85 -4.39
CA ALA A 432 -16.41 -13.71 -5.37
C ALA A 432 -16.81 -14.16 -6.80
N ALA A 433 -17.78 -15.07 -6.93
CA ALA A 433 -18.39 -15.45 -8.20
C ALA A 433 -19.44 -14.44 -8.71
N GLY A 434 -20.00 -13.60 -7.83
CA GLY A 434 -21.18 -12.80 -8.15
C GLY A 434 -22.45 -13.62 -8.30
N LEU A 435 -22.53 -14.78 -7.63
CA LEU A 435 -23.64 -15.72 -7.70
C LEU A 435 -24.34 -15.85 -6.35
N PRO A 436 -25.65 -16.17 -6.32
CA PRO A 436 -26.29 -16.61 -5.09
C PRO A 436 -25.67 -17.94 -4.63
N PRO A 437 -25.59 -18.23 -3.31
CA PRO A 437 -24.94 -19.44 -2.81
C PRO A 437 -25.49 -20.74 -3.41
N GLN A 438 -26.78 -20.80 -3.73
CA GLN A 438 -27.41 -21.99 -4.31
C GLN A 438 -26.93 -22.29 -5.73
N ALA A 439 -26.44 -21.28 -6.44
CA ALA A 439 -25.96 -21.39 -7.81
C ALA A 439 -24.44 -21.55 -7.90
N LEU A 440 -23.70 -21.64 -6.78
CA LEU A 440 -22.24 -21.71 -6.82
C LEU A 440 -21.69 -23.08 -7.25
N ALA A 441 -22.47 -24.15 -7.07
CA ALA A 441 -22.01 -25.52 -7.26
C ALA A 441 -21.41 -25.73 -8.67
N GLY A 442 -20.16 -26.22 -8.74
CA GLY A 442 -19.40 -26.40 -9.98
C GLY A 442 -18.51 -25.22 -10.37
N ALA A 443 -18.58 -24.09 -9.66
CA ALA A 443 -17.68 -22.96 -9.88
C ALA A 443 -16.25 -23.31 -9.48
N GLN A 444 -15.28 -22.72 -10.17
CA GLN A 444 -13.85 -22.89 -9.88
C GLN A 444 -13.15 -21.55 -9.82
N PHE A 445 -12.10 -21.49 -9.01
CA PHE A 445 -11.30 -20.30 -8.81
C PHE A 445 -9.84 -20.68 -8.85
N MET A 446 -9.03 -19.85 -9.50
CA MET A 446 -7.59 -20.02 -9.54
C MET A 446 -6.94 -18.98 -8.65
N VAL A 447 -6.14 -19.44 -7.70
CA VAL A 447 -5.40 -18.63 -6.75
C VAL A 447 -3.91 -18.83 -7.01
N ASP A 448 -3.15 -17.74 -7.10
CA ASP A 448 -1.70 -17.85 -7.31
C ASP A 448 -0.93 -18.21 -6.04
N ARG A 449 0.38 -18.41 -6.19
CA ARG A 449 1.30 -18.77 -5.11
C ARG A 449 1.35 -17.76 -3.97
N ARG A 450 0.83 -16.54 -4.19
CA ARG A 450 0.82 -15.44 -3.21
C ARG A 450 -0.55 -15.28 -2.55
N GLY A 451 -1.56 -16.04 -2.98
CA GLY A 451 -2.91 -16.00 -2.43
C GLY A 451 -3.83 -15.00 -3.13
N TRP A 452 -3.48 -14.52 -4.32
CA TRP A 452 -4.34 -13.64 -5.10
C TRP A 452 -5.32 -14.41 -5.95
N LEU A 453 -6.57 -13.96 -5.98
CA LEU A 453 -7.57 -14.51 -6.88
C LEU A 453 -7.26 -14.06 -8.31
N ARG A 454 -6.90 -15.02 -9.16
CA ARG A 454 -6.47 -14.76 -10.54
C ARG A 454 -7.57 -14.99 -11.54
N ALA A 455 -8.29 -16.10 -11.39
CA ALA A 455 -9.33 -16.51 -12.31
C ALA A 455 -10.53 -17.08 -11.60
N ARG A 456 -11.67 -17.04 -12.30
CA ARG A 456 -12.87 -17.76 -11.91
C ARG A 456 -13.53 -18.35 -13.15
N ARG A 457 -14.10 -19.53 -12.98
CA ARG A 457 -14.94 -20.22 -13.95
C ARG A 457 -16.30 -20.44 -13.31
N LEU A 458 -17.35 -19.92 -13.93
CA LEU A 458 -18.71 -20.07 -13.44
C LEU A 458 -19.24 -21.49 -13.76
N PRO A 459 -20.26 -21.97 -13.03
CA PRO A 459 -20.86 -23.27 -13.31
C PRO A 459 -21.39 -23.37 -14.75
N GLY A 460 -21.20 -24.54 -15.38
CA GLY A 460 -21.64 -24.79 -16.75
C GLY A 460 -20.78 -24.18 -17.85
N ALA A 461 -19.70 -23.47 -17.50
CA ALA A 461 -18.70 -23.02 -18.47
C ALA A 461 -17.97 -24.21 -19.12
N ALA A 462 -17.36 -23.96 -20.28
CA ALA A 462 -16.62 -24.97 -21.03
C ALA A 462 -15.55 -25.68 -20.16
N PRO A 463 -15.29 -26.98 -20.40
CA PRO A 463 -14.44 -27.79 -19.52
C PRO A 463 -12.97 -27.36 -19.49
N ALA A 464 -12.50 -26.61 -20.49
CA ALA A 464 -11.14 -26.08 -20.53
C ALA A 464 -11.12 -24.62 -20.06
N TRP A 465 -10.12 -24.27 -19.23
CA TRP A 465 -9.81 -22.87 -18.94
C TRP A 465 -9.51 -22.12 -20.25
N THR A 466 -10.16 -20.99 -20.46
CA THR A 466 -10.01 -20.15 -21.65
C THR A 466 -9.56 -18.75 -21.25
N SER A 467 -9.26 -17.89 -22.23
CA SER A 467 -9.05 -16.46 -22.00
C SER A 467 -10.29 -15.73 -21.48
N ALA A 468 -11.47 -16.32 -21.67
CA ALA A 468 -12.71 -15.86 -21.07
C ALA A 468 -12.78 -16.18 -19.56
N ASP A 469 -11.95 -17.12 -19.07
CA ASP A 469 -11.76 -17.39 -17.65
C ASP A 469 -10.63 -16.47 -17.15
N ASN A 470 -11.06 -15.29 -16.73
CA ASN A 470 -10.27 -14.07 -16.51
C ASN A 470 -8.93 -14.32 -15.83
N VAL A 471 -7.85 -13.67 -16.28
CA VAL A 471 -6.59 -13.65 -15.52
C VAL A 471 -6.35 -12.22 -15.04
N CYS A 472 -6.54 -11.98 -13.74
CA CYS A 472 -6.20 -10.71 -13.13
C CYS A 472 -4.67 -10.54 -13.09
N GLY A 473 -4.18 -9.40 -13.52
CA GLY A 473 -2.80 -8.95 -13.39
C GLY A 473 -2.68 -7.82 -12.37
N PRO A 474 -1.49 -7.20 -12.25
CA PRO A 474 -1.25 -6.11 -11.29
C PRO A 474 -2.19 -4.91 -11.43
N GLY A 475 -2.69 -4.63 -12.65
CA GLY A 475 -3.65 -3.56 -12.95
C GLY A 475 -5.10 -4.04 -13.14
N GLY A 476 -5.46 -5.23 -12.65
CA GLY A 476 -6.79 -5.81 -12.83
C GLY A 476 -6.88 -6.83 -13.97
N ARG A 477 -8.09 -7.10 -14.47
CA ARG A 477 -8.32 -8.13 -15.50
C ARG A 477 -7.47 -7.90 -16.76
N MET A 478 -6.70 -8.91 -17.18
CA MET A 478 -5.94 -8.88 -18.43
C MET A 478 -6.85 -9.30 -19.59
N GLU A 479 -7.34 -8.33 -20.37
CA GLU A 479 -8.34 -8.57 -21.43
C GLU A 479 -7.77 -9.28 -22.68
N ASN A 480 -6.45 -9.37 -22.82
CA ASN A 480 -5.78 -9.91 -24.03
C ASN A 480 -4.93 -11.18 -23.81
N THR A 481 -5.00 -11.83 -22.64
CA THR A 481 -4.27 -13.09 -22.43
C THR A 481 -5.07 -14.27 -22.99
N SER A 482 -4.64 -14.79 -24.15
CA SER A 482 -5.18 -16.00 -24.78
C SER A 482 -4.77 -17.27 -24.02
N ALA A 483 -5.17 -17.43 -22.76
CA ALA A 483 -4.95 -18.69 -22.04
C ALA A 483 -5.82 -19.78 -22.68
N GLN A 484 -5.20 -20.80 -23.27
CA GLN A 484 -5.88 -21.98 -23.80
C GLN A 484 -5.50 -23.18 -22.95
N GLY A 485 -6.29 -23.45 -21.91
CA GLY A 485 -6.12 -24.54 -20.96
C GLY A 485 -5.35 -24.16 -19.69
N LEU A 486 -5.38 -25.09 -18.74
CA LEU A 486 -4.81 -24.92 -17.39
C LEU A 486 -3.31 -24.57 -17.41
N GLY A 487 -2.53 -25.21 -18.29
CA GLY A 487 -1.09 -24.94 -18.38
C GLY A 487 -0.77 -23.50 -18.83
N ALA A 488 -1.52 -22.98 -19.81
CA ALA A 488 -1.37 -21.61 -20.28
C ALA A 488 -1.81 -20.59 -19.22
N LEU A 489 -2.88 -20.90 -18.47
CA LEU A 489 -3.33 -20.09 -17.34
C LEU A 489 -2.27 -19.97 -16.24
N LEU A 490 -1.72 -21.10 -15.79
CA LEU A 490 -0.66 -21.11 -14.76
C LEU A 490 0.58 -20.32 -15.23
N LEU A 491 0.97 -20.50 -16.50
CA LEU A 491 2.09 -19.76 -17.09
C LEU A 491 1.82 -18.26 -17.19
N ALA A 492 0.58 -17.85 -17.52
CA ALA A 492 0.19 -16.44 -17.55
C ALA A 492 0.22 -15.82 -16.15
N MET A 493 -0.23 -16.56 -15.13
CA MET A 493 -0.16 -16.12 -13.73
C MET A 493 1.28 -15.91 -13.25
N ASP A 494 2.19 -16.82 -13.63
CA ASP A 494 3.61 -16.75 -13.27
C ASP A 494 4.36 -15.65 -14.06
N ARG A 495 3.97 -15.36 -15.31
CA ARG A 495 4.52 -14.25 -16.12
C ARG A 495 4.08 -12.86 -15.66
N SER A 496 2.90 -12.77 -15.06
CA SER A 496 2.33 -11.53 -14.54
C SER A 496 2.05 -11.67 -13.04
N PRO A 497 3.09 -11.81 -12.20
CA PRO A 497 2.89 -12.01 -10.78
C PRO A 497 2.29 -10.74 -10.17
N ILE A 498 1.26 -10.91 -9.34
CA ILE A 498 0.76 -9.81 -8.51
C ILE A 498 1.61 -9.80 -7.26
N ASP A 499 2.34 -8.72 -7.04
CA ASP A 499 3.11 -8.55 -5.81
C ASP A 499 2.17 -8.59 -4.59
N ILE A 500 2.48 -9.44 -3.60
CA ILE A 500 1.87 -9.34 -2.26
C ILE A 500 2.05 -7.90 -1.89
N PRO A 501 0.98 -7.12 -1.71
CA PRO A 501 0.91 -5.70 -2.03
C PRO A 501 2.23 -5.02 -1.74
N ASP A 502 3.14 -5.05 -2.71
CA ASP A 502 4.47 -4.64 -2.34
C ASP A 502 4.59 -3.15 -2.46
N THR A 503 3.58 -2.41 -2.93
CA THR A 503 3.62 -0.93 -3.05
C THR A 503 4.85 -0.35 -3.75
N ARG A 504 5.78 -1.17 -4.29
CA ARG A 504 7.01 -0.74 -4.97
C ARG A 504 6.70 -0.10 -6.31
N ARG A 505 5.43 -0.02 -6.71
CA ARG A 505 4.92 0.87 -7.76
C ARG A 505 3.57 1.47 -7.35
N GLY A 506 3.62 2.55 -6.57
CA GLY A 506 2.91 3.73 -7.06
C GLY A 506 3.65 4.18 -8.32
N PRO A 507 2.96 4.54 -9.41
CA PRO A 507 3.55 5.01 -10.67
C PRO A 507 4.75 5.95 -10.55
#